data_AF-A0A2N6LF64-F1
#
_entry.id   AF-A0A2N6LF64-F1
#
_cell.length_a   1.000
_cell.length_b   1.000
_cell.length_c   1.000
_cell.angle_alpha   90.00
_cell.angle_beta   90.00
_cell.angle_gamma   90.00
#
_symmetry.space_group_name_H-M   'P 1'
#
loop_
_entity.id
_entity.type
_entity.pdbx_description
1 polymer ?
#
loop_
_entity_poly.entity_id
_entity_poly.type
_entity_poly.pdbx_seq_one_letter_code
_entity_poly.pdbx_strand_id
1 'polypeptide(L)'
;MKIAFATSDRVHVNAHFGWAQEADIYEISDTGYKFIETLKFASNSNKDKDAESEDKTASKIEALADCTIVYVASIGGIPAAKLIKRGIMPVRPQSDKEEIISILNKLVQTLKGNPPPWLRKAIQKS
;
A
#
# COMPACT_ATOMS: atom_id res chain seq x y z
N MET A 1 -2.62 -12.48 -3.75
CA MET A 1 -2.82 -11.04 -4.06
C MET A 1 -1.62 -10.24 -3.56
N LYS A 2 -1.29 -9.08 -4.16
CA LYS A 2 -0.17 -8.23 -3.71
C LYS A 2 -0.64 -7.08 -2.80
N ILE A 3 0.17 -6.76 -1.79
CA ILE A 3 -0.06 -5.68 -0.82
C ILE A 3 1.19 -4.82 -0.75
N ALA A 4 1.00 -3.51 -0.83
CA ALA A 4 2.07 -2.53 -0.69
C ALA A 4 2.06 -1.90 0.70
N PHE A 5 3.24 -1.67 1.27
CA PHE A 5 3.41 -0.95 2.54
C PHE A 5 4.33 0.25 2.31
N ALA A 6 3.79 1.46 2.44
CA ALA A 6 4.60 2.67 2.41
C ALA A 6 5.37 2.79 3.74
N THR A 7 6.70 2.65 3.65
CA THR A 7 7.59 2.56 4.81
C THR A 7 8.92 3.26 4.53
N SER A 8 9.59 3.71 5.59
CA SER A 8 10.97 4.21 5.55
C SER A 8 11.97 3.33 6.32
N ASP A 9 11.48 2.35 7.08
CA ASP A 9 12.30 1.47 7.93
C ASP A 9 12.11 -0.03 7.65
N ARG A 10 11.15 -0.39 6.79
CA ARG A 10 10.76 -1.77 6.44
C ARG A 10 10.23 -2.59 7.63
N VAL A 11 9.90 -1.92 8.72
CA VAL A 11 9.35 -2.52 9.93
C VAL A 11 7.93 -2.02 10.17
N HIS A 12 7.69 -0.72 9.99
CA HIS A 12 6.43 -0.05 10.30
C HIS A 12 5.81 0.62 9.08
N VAL A 13 4.48 0.79 9.13
CA VAL A 13 3.75 1.63 8.17
C VAL A 13 3.79 3.08 8.62
N ASN A 14 4.90 3.76 8.30
CA ASN A 14 5.22 5.09 8.84
C ASN A 14 5.34 6.18 7.77
N ALA A 15 5.18 5.86 6.48
CA ALA A 15 5.33 6.83 5.41
C ALA A 15 4.00 7.45 4.94
N HIS A 16 3.99 8.78 4.77
CA HIS A 16 2.93 9.51 4.07
C HIS A 16 3.03 9.22 2.56
N PHE A 17 1.92 8.87 1.89
CA PHE A 17 1.92 8.45 0.48
C PHE A 17 2.64 9.46 -0.43
N GLY A 18 2.42 10.75 -0.20
CA GLY A 18 3.00 11.78 -1.05
C GLY A 18 4.51 11.98 -0.91
N TRP A 19 5.09 11.58 0.23
CA TRP A 19 6.52 11.70 0.50
C TRP A 19 7.24 10.36 0.52
N ALA A 20 6.49 9.26 0.53
CA ALA A 20 7.03 7.92 0.44
C ALA A 20 7.96 7.84 -0.78
N GLN A 21 9.19 7.42 -0.51
CA GLN A 21 10.21 7.18 -1.53
C GLN A 21 10.20 5.73 -1.99
N GLU A 22 9.67 4.83 -1.16
CA GLU A 22 9.54 3.42 -1.47
C GLU A 22 8.29 2.80 -0.84
N ALA A 23 7.94 1.62 -1.34
CA ALA A 23 6.96 0.74 -0.74
C ALA A 23 7.43 -0.71 -0.83
N ASP A 24 7.30 -1.45 0.27
CA ASP A 24 7.58 -2.88 0.29
C ASP A 24 6.36 -3.65 -0.18
N ILE A 25 6.57 -4.56 -1.14
CA ILE A 25 5.52 -5.37 -1.76
C ILE A 25 5.59 -6.78 -1.22
N TYR A 26 4.46 -7.24 -0.72
CA TYR A 26 4.25 -8.60 -0.26
C TYR A 26 3.18 -9.28 -1.08
N GLU A 27 3.41 -10.53 -1.44
CA GLU A 27 2.36 -11.42 -1.87
C GLU A 27 1.76 -12.11 -0.65
N ILE A 28 0.44 -12.20 -0.60
CA ILE A 28 -0.29 -12.83 0.49
C ILE A 28 -1.39 -13.76 -0.03
N SER A 29 -1.56 -14.87 0.70
CA SER A 29 -2.60 -15.88 0.54
C SER A 29 -3.19 -16.24 1.91
N ASP A 30 -4.16 -17.16 1.90
CA ASP A 30 -4.65 -17.80 3.11
C ASP A 30 -3.60 -18.71 3.76
N THR A 31 -2.55 -19.13 3.07
CA THR A 31 -1.49 -19.99 3.64
C THR A 31 -0.33 -19.21 4.26
N GLY A 32 -0.13 -17.95 3.88
CA GLY A 32 0.95 -17.12 4.40
C GLY A 32 1.23 -15.90 3.55
N TYR A 33 2.44 -15.35 3.66
CA TYR A 33 2.89 -14.21 2.87
C TYR A 33 4.37 -14.33 2.52
N LYS A 34 4.79 -13.62 1.48
CA LYS A 34 6.15 -13.58 0.98
C LYS A 34 6.50 -12.16 0.56
N PHE A 35 7.68 -11.68 0.97
CA PHE A 35 8.24 -10.44 0.44
C PHE A 35 8.65 -10.64 -1.03
N ILE A 36 8.24 -9.72 -1.90
CA ILE A 36 8.50 -9.77 -3.33
C ILE A 36 9.63 -8.82 -3.70
N GLU A 37 9.44 -7.53 -3.43
CA GLU A 37 10.38 -6.48 -3.78
C GLU A 37 10.10 -5.18 -3.02
N THR A 38 11.06 -4.27 -3.05
CA THR A 38 10.87 -2.87 -2.64
C THR A 38 10.73 -2.02 -3.90
N LEU A 39 9.55 -1.46 -4.14
CA LEU A 39 9.34 -0.51 -5.23
C LEU A 39 9.86 0.85 -4.82
N LYS A 40 10.75 1.43 -5.63
CA LYS A 40 11.23 2.80 -5.46
C LYS A 40 10.43 3.75 -6.33
N PHE A 41 9.89 4.78 -5.73
CA PHE A 41 9.20 5.84 -6.44
C PHE A 41 10.24 6.85 -6.96
N ALA A 42 10.07 7.32 -8.20
CA ALA A 42 10.96 8.29 -8.79
C ALA A 42 10.99 9.58 -7.95
N SER A 43 12.15 9.90 -7.37
CA SER A 43 12.39 11.15 -6.66
C SER A 43 13.11 12.12 -7.60
N ASN A 44 12.36 12.98 -8.29
CA ASN A 44 12.98 14.12 -8.96
C ASN A 44 13.20 15.23 -7.93
N SER A 45 14.48 15.44 -7.64
CA SER A 45 15.09 16.46 -6.79
C SER A 45 14.87 17.87 -7.33
N ASN A 46 13.63 18.35 -7.30
CA ASN A 46 13.33 19.77 -7.44
C ASN A 46 12.77 20.31 -6.13
N LYS A 47 13.31 21.48 -5.76
CA LYS A 47 13.38 22.12 -4.44
C LYS A 47 12.04 22.65 -3.88
N ASP A 48 10.90 22.06 -4.22
CA ASP A 48 9.61 22.45 -3.65
C ASP A 48 9.08 21.30 -2.79
N LYS A 49 9.33 21.41 -1.48
CA LYS A 49 9.02 20.37 -0.47
C LYS A 49 7.51 20.22 -0.20
N ASP A 50 6.69 21.09 -0.76
CA ASP A 50 5.31 21.29 -0.32
C ASP A 50 4.24 20.88 -1.34
N ALA A 51 4.62 20.45 -2.55
CA ALA A 51 3.65 20.00 -3.56
C ALA A 51 4.06 18.67 -4.21
N GLU A 52 3.28 17.61 -3.94
CA GLU A 52 3.27 16.45 -4.81
C GLU A 52 2.57 16.85 -6.13
N SER A 53 3.33 16.94 -7.22
CA SER A 53 2.75 17.17 -8.54
C SER A 53 1.81 16.02 -8.93
N GLU A 54 0.73 16.32 -9.65
CA GLU A 54 -0.22 15.32 -10.13
C GLU A 54 0.45 14.18 -10.91
N ASP A 55 1.51 14.48 -11.66
CA ASP A 55 2.29 13.51 -12.43
C ASP A 55 3.03 12.50 -11.54
N LYS A 56 3.53 12.96 -10.37
CA LYS A 56 4.21 12.10 -9.39
C LYS A 56 3.21 11.14 -8.74
N THR A 57 2.04 11.66 -8.34
CA THR A 57 0.96 10.83 -7.81
C THR A 57 0.52 9.79 -8.83
N ALA A 58 0.33 10.17 -10.10
CA ALA A 58 -0.08 9.25 -11.16
C ALA A 58 0.95 8.13 -11.35
N SER A 59 2.24 8.46 -11.39
CA SER A 59 3.33 7.49 -11.54
C SER A 59 3.40 6.51 -10.37
N LYS A 60 3.22 6.97 -9.13
CA LYS A 60 3.15 6.08 -7.95
C LYS A 60 1.95 5.13 -8.01
N ILE A 61 0.79 5.64 -8.41
CA ILE A 61 -0.42 4.80 -8.56
C ILE A 61 -0.21 3.73 -9.63
N GLU A 62 0.44 4.08 -10.74
CA GLU A 62 0.74 3.13 -11.81
C GLU A 62 1.73 2.05 -11.33
N ALA A 63 2.76 2.43 -10.57
CA ALA A 63 3.68 1.46 -9.95
C ALA A 63 2.98 0.49 -8.98
N LEU A 64 1.82 0.88 -8.44
CA LEU A 64 1.01 0.06 -7.54
C LEU A 64 -0.15 -0.65 -8.25
N ALA A 65 -0.23 -0.62 -9.58
CA ALA A 65 -1.36 -1.16 -10.35
C ALA A 65 -1.65 -2.65 -10.08
N ASP A 66 -0.61 -3.43 -9.76
CA ASP A 66 -0.72 -4.85 -9.42
C ASP A 66 -1.11 -5.12 -7.95
N CYS A 67 -1.22 -4.09 -7.12
CA CYS A 67 -1.53 -4.23 -5.70
C CYS A 67 -3.03 -4.12 -5.43
N THR A 68 -3.54 -4.96 -4.54
CA THR A 68 -4.94 -4.89 -4.08
C THR A 68 -5.13 -3.88 -2.96
N ILE A 69 -4.13 -3.77 -2.08
CA ILE A 69 -4.15 -2.87 -0.91
C ILE A 69 -2.84 -2.11 -0.86
N VAL A 70 -2.91 -0.85 -0.45
CA VAL A 70 -1.73 -0.06 -0.05
C VAL A 70 -1.92 0.46 1.37
N TYR A 71 -1.02 0.07 2.26
CA TYR A 71 -0.95 0.58 3.62
C TYR A 71 -0.09 1.84 3.66
N VAL A 72 -0.63 2.91 4.23
CA VAL A 72 -0.01 4.25 4.30
C VAL A 72 -0.30 4.89 5.64
N ALA A 73 0.68 5.57 6.24
CA ALA A 73 0.44 6.30 7.49
C ALA A 73 -0.60 7.42 7.28
N SER A 74 -0.52 8.09 6.13
CA SER A 74 -1.44 9.15 5.73
C SER A 74 -1.43 9.35 4.21
N ILE A 75 -2.55 9.81 3.68
CA ILE A 75 -2.78 10.06 2.25
C ILE A 75 -3.84 11.13 2.07
N GLY A 76 -3.63 12.04 1.11
CA GLY A 76 -4.60 13.05 0.73
C GLY A 76 -5.83 12.44 0.03
N GLY A 77 -6.97 13.13 0.10
CA GLY A 77 -8.24 12.62 -0.45
C GLY A 77 -8.22 12.38 -1.96
N ILE A 78 -7.55 13.25 -2.74
CA ILE A 78 -7.46 13.11 -4.20
C ILE A 78 -6.64 11.87 -4.61
N PRO A 79 -5.39 11.66 -4.12
CA PRO A 79 -4.66 10.41 -4.36
C PRO A 79 -5.43 9.16 -3.92
N ALA A 80 -6.06 9.17 -2.75
CA ALA A 80 -6.85 8.05 -2.25
C ALA A 80 -8.02 7.70 -3.19
N ALA A 81 -8.74 8.70 -3.69
CA ALA A 81 -9.81 8.49 -4.66
C ALA A 81 -9.30 7.91 -5.99
N LYS A 82 -8.13 8.35 -6.46
CA LYS A 82 -7.49 7.81 -7.67
C LYS A 82 -7.09 6.34 -7.50
N LEU A 83 -6.55 5.94 -6.34
CA LEU A 83 -6.25 4.53 -6.01
C LEU A 83 -7.51 3.66 -6.03
N ILE A 84 -8.58 4.10 -5.35
CA ILE A 84 -9.85 3.36 -5.28
C ILE A 84 -10.44 3.16 -6.68
N LYS A 85 -10.39 4.18 -7.55
CA LYS A 85 -10.83 4.07 -8.95
C LYS A 85 -10.05 3.03 -9.76
N ARG A 86 -8.79 2.77 -9.39
CA ARG A 86 -7.94 1.72 -9.99
C ARG A 86 -8.11 0.35 -9.31
N GLY A 87 -8.99 0.23 -8.29
CA GLY A 87 -9.19 -1.01 -7.56
C GLY A 87 -8.18 -1.26 -6.43
N ILE A 88 -7.35 -0.27 -6.11
CA ILE A 88 -6.34 -0.35 -5.05
C ILE A 88 -6.95 0.28 -3.79
N MET A 89 -7.06 -0.48 -2.70
CA MET A 89 -7.66 0.01 -1.46
C MET A 89 -6.59 0.66 -0.57
N PRO A 90 -6.64 1.99 -0.32
CA PRO A 90 -5.77 2.61 0.67
C PRO A 90 -6.27 2.30 2.09
N VAL A 91 -5.36 1.84 2.96
CA VAL A 91 -5.66 1.51 4.35
C VAL A 91 -4.68 2.23 5.27
N ARG A 92 -5.20 2.84 6.34
CA ARG A 92 -4.36 3.37 7.41
C ARG A 92 -4.11 2.30 8.46
N PRO A 93 -2.89 2.21 9.01
CA PRO A 93 -2.63 1.34 10.15
C PRO A 93 -3.40 1.84 11.38
N GLN A 94 -3.56 0.97 12.37
CA GLN A 94 -4.20 1.31 13.65
C GLN A 94 -3.37 2.35 14.44
N SER A 95 -2.04 2.31 14.27
CA SER A 95 -1.12 3.36 14.73
C SER A 95 0.11 3.44 13.84
N ASP A 96 0.86 4.53 13.96
CA ASP A 96 2.17 4.73 13.31
C ASP A 96 3.26 3.74 13.77
N LYS A 97 3.01 3.00 14.85
CA LYS A 97 3.88 1.95 15.40
C LYS A 97 3.42 0.54 15.02
N GLU A 98 2.41 0.41 14.17
CA GLU A 98 1.97 -0.91 13.75
C GLU A 98 2.99 -1.53 12.79
N GLU A 99 3.53 -2.69 13.18
CA GLU A 99 4.49 -3.43 12.38
C GLU A 99 3.83 -4.07 11.16
N ILE A 100 4.54 -4.05 10.03
CA ILE A 100 4.13 -4.69 8.78
C ILE A 100 3.85 -6.18 9.01
N ILE A 101 4.70 -6.86 9.78
CA ILE A 101 4.53 -8.29 10.11
C ILE A 101 3.21 -8.54 10.86
N SER A 102 2.85 -7.66 11.80
CA SER A 102 1.59 -7.77 12.54
C SER A 102 0.39 -7.64 11.60
N ILE A 103 0.42 -6.69 10.67
CA ILE A 103 -0.63 -6.49 9.67
C ILE A 103 -0.74 -7.71 8.75
N LEU A 104 0.38 -8.22 8.24
CA LEU A 104 0.41 -9.42 7.39
C LEU A 104 -0.20 -10.63 8.10
N ASN A 105 0.15 -10.86 9.37
CA ASN A 105 -0.44 -11.94 10.17
C ASN A 105 -1.95 -11.79 10.31
N LYS A 106 -2.45 -10.59 10.61
CA LYS A 106 -3.90 -10.31 10.70
C LYS A 106 -4.61 -10.54 9.37
N LEU A 107 -3.98 -10.15 8.26
CA LEU A 107 -4.53 -10.36 6.91
C LEU A 107 -4.61 -11.85 6.57
N VAL A 108 -3.59 -12.65 6.85
CA VAL A 108 -3.64 -14.12 6.63
C VAL A 108 -4.81 -14.73 7.41
N GLN A 109 -5.01 -14.35 8.68
CA GLN A 109 -6.15 -14.84 9.46
C GLN A 109 -7.49 -14.41 8.88
N THR A 110 -7.57 -13.17 8.38
CA THR A 110 -8.77 -12.65 7.72
C THR A 110 -9.10 -13.43 6.44
N LEU A 111 -8.08 -13.81 5.67
CA LEU A 111 -8.22 -14.60 4.44
C LEU A 111 -8.65 -16.04 4.72
N LYS A 112 -8.12 -16.67 5.77
CA LYS A 112 -8.53 -18.03 6.20
C LYS A 112 -9.97 -18.09 6.71
N GLY A 113 -10.43 -17.02 7.36
CA GLY A 113 -11.74 -16.95 7.99
C GLY A 113 -12.83 -16.50 7.03
N ASN A 114 -13.48 -15.38 7.37
CA ASN A 114 -14.54 -14.80 6.56
C ASN A 114 -14.09 -13.41 6.07
N PRO A 115 -13.34 -13.33 4.95
CA PRO A 115 -12.90 -12.04 4.44
C PRO A 115 -14.09 -11.13 4.11
N PRO A 116 -13.98 -9.82 4.32
CA PRO A 116 -15.04 -8.88 3.96
C PRO A 116 -15.48 -9.03 2.49
N PRO A 117 -16.74 -8.74 2.14
CA PRO A 117 -17.25 -8.95 0.78
C PRO A 117 -16.40 -8.29 -0.33
N TRP A 118 -15.87 -7.09 -0.06
CA TRP A 118 -15.00 -6.38 -1.00
C TRP A 118 -13.67 -7.12 -1.23
N LEU A 119 -13.10 -7.70 -0.17
CA LEU A 119 -11.83 -8.42 -0.23
C LEU A 119 -12.02 -9.77 -0.92
N ARG A 120 -13.11 -10.48 -0.65
CA ARG A 120 -13.52 -11.68 -1.40
C ARG A 120 -13.56 -11.42 -2.91
N LYS A 121 -14.19 -10.31 -3.31
CA LYS A 121 -14.28 -9.92 -4.72
C LYS A 121 -12.91 -9.59 -5.33
N ALA A 122 -11.99 -9.01 -4.57
CA ALA A 122 -10.66 -8.68 -5.05
C ALA A 122 -9.79 -9.93 -5.27
N ILE A 123 -9.87 -10.91 -4.36
CA ILE A 123 -9.15 -12.20 -4.47
C ILE A 123 -9.59 -12.97 -5.73
N GLN A 124 -10.89 -12.99 -6.04
CA GLN A 124 -11.43 -13.70 -7.22
C GLN A 124 -11.05 -13.07 -8.56
N LYS A 125 -10.59 -11.82 -8.56
CA LYS A 125 -10.19 -11.08 -9.77
C LYS A 125 -8.69 -11.12 -10.04
N SER A 126 -7.91 -11.69 -9.10
CA SER A 126 -6.44 -11.75 -9.16
C SER A 126 -5.95 -13.03 -9.81
#